data_AF-A0A9P9X4K7-F1
#
_entry.id   AF-A0A9P9X4K7-F1
#
_cell.length_a   1.000
_cell.length_b   1.000
_cell.length_c   1.000
_cell.angle_alpha   90.00
_cell.angle_beta   90.00
_cell.angle_gamma   90.00
#
_symmetry.space_group_name_H-M   'P 1'
#
loop_
_entity.id
_entity.type
_entity.pdbx_description
1 polymer ?
#
loop_
_entity_poly.entity_id
_entity_poly.type
_entity_poly.pdbx_seq_one_letter_code
_entity_poly.pdbx_strand_id
1 'polypeptide(L)'
;MLCAPLITMIFSPFRPCEGTPTFQDEYRGTYIPNFIETWHGPQIVAPDTPYVAAAGKNSLHFIDTRFEASVAEHIKMQIERATVMVGPEEVIAIDEMEATAEVRNSLTGETVFVFDPVYARVLFARGINRRNPEIKLPELDFAGDWLVNYDSGLTKMEDV
;
A
#
# COMPACT_ATOMS: atom_id res chain seq x y z
N MET A 1 -17.00 -35.48 15.41
CA MET A 1 -16.78 -34.02 15.53
C MET A 1 -16.52 -33.51 14.12
N LEU A 2 -17.46 -32.76 13.54
CA LEU A 2 -17.28 -32.22 12.19
C LEU A 2 -16.25 -31.10 12.24
N CYS A 3 -15.15 -31.24 11.50
CA CYS A 3 -14.33 -30.10 11.09
C CYS A 3 -15.18 -29.23 10.17
N ALA A 4 -15.63 -28.08 10.67
CA ALA A 4 -16.07 -27.01 9.80
C ALA A 4 -14.84 -26.55 8.99
N PRO A 5 -14.89 -26.52 7.64
CA PRO A 5 -13.88 -25.79 6.91
C PRO A 5 -14.07 -24.33 7.30
N LEU A 6 -13.07 -23.78 8.00
CA LEU A 6 -12.92 -22.34 8.13
C LEU A 6 -12.70 -21.83 6.70
N ILE A 7 -13.80 -21.50 6.00
CA ILE A 7 -13.74 -20.64 4.83
C ILE A 7 -13.32 -19.30 5.42
N THR A 8 -12.02 -19.10 5.58
CA THR A 8 -11.43 -17.77 5.53
C THR A 8 -11.83 -17.27 4.16
N MET A 9 -12.99 -16.61 4.08
CA MET A 9 -13.21 -15.58 3.07
C MET A 9 -11.95 -14.73 3.18
N ILE A 10 -11.08 -14.84 2.18
CA ILE A 10 -9.99 -13.92 1.96
C ILE A 10 -10.70 -12.62 1.58
N PHE A 11 -11.26 -11.94 2.58
CA PHE A 11 -11.61 -10.55 2.46
C PHE A 11 -10.26 -9.87 2.32
N SER A 12 -9.80 -9.69 1.09
CA SER A 12 -8.86 -8.61 0.84
C SER A 12 -9.49 -7.39 1.51
N PRO A 13 -8.82 -6.73 2.47
CA PRO A 13 -9.37 -5.53 3.10
C PRO A 13 -9.73 -4.45 2.06
N PHE A 14 -9.17 -4.58 0.86
CA PHE A 14 -9.39 -3.76 -0.32
C PHE A 14 -10.61 -4.16 -1.19
N ARG A 15 -11.30 -5.28 -0.94
CA ARG A 15 -12.51 -5.71 -1.70
C ARG A 15 -13.63 -6.31 -0.84
N PRO A 16 -14.24 -5.54 0.08
CA PRO A 16 -15.41 -5.96 0.83
C PRO A 16 -16.72 -5.82 0.03
N CYS A 17 -16.72 -5.11 -1.10
CA CYS A 17 -17.91 -4.88 -1.91
C CYS A 17 -18.12 -5.99 -2.96
N GLU A 18 -19.29 -6.64 -2.94
CA GLU A 18 -19.69 -7.58 -4.00
C GLU A 18 -19.91 -6.85 -5.34
N GLY A 19 -19.52 -7.47 -6.46
CA GLY A 19 -19.64 -6.90 -7.80
C GLY A 19 -18.38 -6.20 -8.31
N THR A 20 -18.43 -5.71 -9.54
CA THR A 20 -17.28 -5.08 -10.22
C THR A 20 -16.91 -3.76 -9.54
N PRO A 21 -15.64 -3.55 -9.15
CA PRO A 21 -15.20 -2.30 -8.56
C PRO A 21 -15.34 -1.14 -9.54
N THR A 22 -15.58 0.05 -9.00
CA THR A 22 -15.58 1.29 -9.78
C THR A 22 -14.39 2.15 -9.37
N PHE A 23 -13.80 2.87 -10.32
CA PHE A 23 -12.58 3.64 -10.11
C PHE A 23 -12.73 5.05 -10.67
N GLN A 24 -11.83 5.95 -10.26
CA GLN A 24 -11.70 7.27 -10.88
C GLN A 24 -10.90 7.16 -12.19
N ASP A 25 -11.62 6.94 -13.29
CA ASP A 25 -11.01 6.72 -14.61
C ASP A 25 -10.27 7.95 -15.15
N GLU A 26 -10.58 9.16 -14.67
CA GLU A 26 -9.87 10.40 -15.04
C GLU A 26 -8.37 10.37 -14.70
N TYR A 27 -7.98 9.59 -13.70
CA TYR A 27 -6.59 9.40 -13.32
C TYR A 27 -5.95 8.19 -14.02
N ARG A 28 -6.68 7.45 -14.86
CA ARG A 28 -6.18 6.25 -15.56
C ARG A 28 -5.78 6.54 -17.00
N GLY A 29 -4.66 5.98 -17.44
CA GLY A 29 -4.23 5.97 -18.84
C GLY A 29 -3.65 7.29 -19.35
N THR A 30 -4.46 8.34 -19.45
CA THR A 30 -4.04 9.65 -20.01
C THR A 30 -3.59 10.66 -18.98
N TYR A 31 -3.71 10.32 -17.69
CA TYR A 31 -3.27 11.17 -16.60
C TYR A 31 -1.75 11.34 -16.60
N ILE A 32 -1.30 12.59 -16.48
CA ILE A 32 0.10 12.95 -16.31
C ILE A 32 0.32 13.18 -14.80
N PRO A 33 0.94 12.24 -14.08
CA PRO A 33 1.16 12.39 -12.65
C PRO A 33 2.28 13.36 -12.34
N ASN A 34 2.21 13.94 -11.15
CA ASN A 34 3.29 14.75 -10.60
C ASN A 34 4.33 13.85 -9.93
N PHE A 35 5.60 14.19 -10.10
CA PHE A 35 6.72 13.58 -9.39
C PHE A 35 7.44 14.64 -8.56
N ILE A 36 7.92 14.23 -7.39
CA ILE A 36 8.79 15.03 -6.53
C ILE A 36 10.11 14.32 -6.33
N GLU A 37 11.19 15.08 -6.16
CA GLU A 37 12.48 14.51 -5.78
C GLU A 37 12.49 14.23 -4.27
N THR A 38 12.83 13.01 -3.88
CA THR A 38 12.97 12.59 -2.48
C THR A 38 14.37 12.08 -2.21
N TRP A 39 14.70 11.82 -0.95
CA TRP A 39 15.99 11.20 -0.58
C TRP A 39 16.27 9.88 -1.31
N HIS A 40 15.24 9.17 -1.75
CA HIS A 40 15.36 7.89 -2.46
C HIS A 40 15.14 7.99 -3.98
N GLY A 41 15.17 9.22 -4.52
CA GLY A 41 14.95 9.54 -5.92
C GLY A 41 13.53 10.06 -6.20
N PRO A 42 13.15 10.13 -7.48
CA PRO A 42 11.83 10.56 -7.90
C PRO A 42 10.72 9.67 -7.32
N GLN A 43 9.67 10.32 -6.80
CA GLN A 43 8.51 9.68 -6.18
C GLN A 43 7.23 10.31 -6.73
N ILE A 44 6.31 9.47 -7.19
CA ILE A 44 4.98 9.89 -7.64
C ILE A 44 4.17 10.44 -6.48
N VAL A 45 3.41 11.49 -6.76
CA VAL A 45 2.44 12.09 -5.84
C VAL A 45 1.05 11.70 -6.28
N ALA A 46 0.26 11.15 -5.36
CA ALA A 46 -1.13 10.85 -5.62
C ALA A 46 -1.96 12.15 -5.74
N PRO A 47 -3.01 12.16 -6.59
CA PRO A 47 -3.94 13.29 -6.63
C PRO A 47 -4.66 13.49 -5.29
N ASP A 48 -5.17 14.70 -5.07
CA ASP A 48 -5.91 15.08 -3.87
C ASP A 48 -7.33 14.50 -3.88
N THR A 49 -7.40 13.20 -3.62
CA THR A 49 -8.62 12.41 -3.58
C THR A 49 -8.43 11.19 -2.69
N PRO A 50 -9.46 10.73 -1.96
CA PRO A 50 -9.32 9.55 -1.10
C PRO A 50 -9.21 8.24 -1.91
N TYR A 51 -9.55 8.24 -3.21
CA TYR A 51 -9.67 7.01 -4.01
C TYR A 51 -8.41 6.64 -4.80
N VAL A 52 -7.33 7.39 -4.67
CA VAL A 52 -6.06 7.13 -5.37
C VAL A 52 -4.91 7.33 -4.40
N ALA A 53 -4.10 6.29 -4.21
CA ALA A 53 -2.98 6.24 -3.28
C ALA A 53 -1.65 6.08 -4.03
N ALA A 54 -0.59 6.74 -3.56
CA ALA A 54 0.76 6.48 -4.05
C ALA A 54 1.23 5.11 -3.54
N ALA A 55 1.53 4.19 -4.44
CA ALA A 55 1.77 2.77 -4.14
C ALA A 55 3.20 2.32 -4.45
N GLY A 56 4.13 3.25 -4.60
CA GLY A 56 5.54 3.01 -4.95
C GLY A 56 6.12 4.21 -5.69
N LYS A 57 7.31 4.08 -6.28
CA LYS A 57 8.01 5.21 -6.92
C LYS A 57 7.25 5.85 -8.08
N ASN A 58 6.54 5.03 -8.87
CA ASN A 58 5.85 5.47 -10.08
C ASN A 58 4.48 4.79 -10.26
N SER A 59 3.90 4.29 -9.17
CA SER A 59 2.67 3.51 -9.20
C SER A 59 1.57 4.18 -8.38
N LEU A 60 0.35 4.23 -8.93
CA LEU A 60 -0.85 4.62 -8.18
C LEU A 60 -1.76 3.42 -7.98
N HIS A 61 -2.22 3.24 -6.75
CA HIS A 61 -3.24 2.27 -6.39
C HIS A 61 -4.61 2.94 -6.30
N PHE A 62 -5.58 2.38 -7.02
CA PHE A 62 -6.94 2.86 -7.12
C PHE A 62 -7.84 2.09 -6.16
N ILE A 63 -8.49 2.84 -5.30
CA ILE A 63 -9.41 2.35 -4.30
C ILE A 63 -10.82 2.42 -4.88
N ASP A 64 -11.63 1.41 -4.57
CA ASP A 64 -12.99 1.28 -5.08
C ASP A 64 -13.86 2.48 -4.65
N THR A 65 -14.47 3.18 -5.60
CA THR A 65 -15.27 4.39 -5.33
C THR A 65 -16.62 4.08 -4.67
N ARG A 66 -16.96 2.79 -4.52
CA ARG A 66 -18.12 2.34 -3.72
C ARG A 66 -17.88 2.45 -2.22
N PHE A 67 -16.63 2.63 -1.80
CA PHE A 67 -16.33 2.94 -0.41
C PHE A 67 -16.79 4.34 -0.03
N GLU A 68 -17.23 4.50 1.21
CA GLU A 68 -17.36 5.82 1.82
C GLU A 68 -16.00 6.53 1.80
N ALA A 69 -16.00 7.83 1.55
CA ALA A 69 -14.77 8.61 1.38
C ALA A 69 -13.80 8.48 2.56
N SER A 70 -14.31 8.42 3.79
CA SER A 70 -13.50 8.24 5.01
C SER A 70 -12.84 6.87 5.08
N VAL A 71 -13.49 5.82 4.57
CA VAL A 71 -12.93 4.47 4.50
C VAL A 71 -11.85 4.42 3.43
N ALA A 72 -12.09 5.04 2.27
CA ALA A 72 -11.10 5.13 1.21
C ALA A 72 -9.87 5.95 1.64
N GLU A 73 -10.06 7.05 2.36
CA GLU A 73 -8.98 7.87 2.93
C GLU A 73 -8.13 7.06 3.92
N HIS A 74 -8.77 6.27 4.78
CA HIS A 74 -8.07 5.39 5.70
C HIS A 74 -7.25 4.32 4.97
N ILE A 75 -7.84 3.66 3.96
CA ILE A 75 -7.13 2.71 3.09
C ILE A 75 -5.93 3.38 2.43
N LYS A 76 -6.13 4.56 1.84
CA LYS A 76 -5.08 5.36 1.19
C LYS A 76 -3.92 5.62 2.14
N MET A 77 -4.21 6.06 3.36
CA MET A 77 -3.20 6.32 4.38
C MET A 77 -2.38 5.06 4.72
N GLN A 78 -3.03 3.91 4.90
CA GLN A 78 -2.32 2.65 5.18
C GLN A 78 -1.40 2.23 4.02
N ILE A 79 -1.85 2.40 2.77
CA ILE A 79 -1.05 2.09 1.58
C ILE A 79 0.14 3.06 1.48
N GLU A 80 -0.11 4.37 1.50
CA GLU A 80 0.93 5.37 1.31
C GLU A 80 2.01 5.29 2.37
N ARG A 81 1.65 5.06 3.65
CA ARG A 81 2.63 4.86 4.72
C ARG A 81 3.47 3.60 4.56
N ALA A 82 2.96 2.58 3.87
CA ALA A 82 3.71 1.34 3.62
C ALA A 82 4.61 1.42 2.38
N THR A 83 4.22 2.21 1.37
CA THR A 83 4.84 2.16 0.04
C THR A 83 5.57 3.42 -0.38
N VAL A 84 5.14 4.59 0.10
CA VAL A 84 5.89 5.83 -0.11
C VAL A 84 7.10 5.77 0.80
N MET A 85 8.28 5.98 0.22
CA MET A 85 9.52 5.85 0.97
C MET A 85 9.53 6.88 2.10
N VAL A 86 9.51 6.35 3.32
CA VAL A 86 9.64 7.08 4.57
C VAL A 86 10.90 7.94 4.55
N GLY A 87 10.86 9.12 5.19
CA GLY A 87 11.97 10.07 5.19
C GLY A 87 13.27 9.46 5.79
N PRO A 88 14.41 10.16 5.74
CA PRO A 88 15.70 9.61 6.19
C PRO A 88 15.72 9.17 7.65
N GLU A 89 14.78 9.67 8.45
CA GLU A 89 14.64 9.38 9.88
C GLU A 89 13.47 8.45 10.19
N GLU A 90 12.73 7.94 9.21
CA GLU A 90 11.57 7.08 9.47
C GLU A 90 11.83 5.66 8.97
N VAL A 91 11.47 4.66 9.77
CA VAL A 91 11.63 3.24 9.45
C VAL A 91 10.36 2.47 9.76
N ILE A 92 10.02 1.51 8.91
CA ILE A 92 8.92 0.58 9.18
C ILE A 92 9.46 -0.55 10.06
N ALA A 93 8.97 -0.60 11.30
CA ALA A 93 9.20 -1.68 12.25
C ALA A 93 8.06 -2.70 12.14
N ILE A 94 8.39 -3.95 11.86
CA ILE A 94 7.41 -5.04 11.69
C ILE A 94 7.60 -6.01 12.87
N ASP A 95 6.52 -6.26 13.61
CA ASP A 95 6.45 -7.38 14.55
C ASP A 95 5.90 -8.60 13.83
N GLU A 96 6.78 -9.58 13.61
CA GLU A 96 6.48 -10.76 12.81
C GLU A 96 5.82 -11.87 13.62
N MET A 97 5.83 -11.78 14.96
CA MET A 97 5.12 -12.72 15.81
C MET A 97 3.65 -12.33 15.91
N GLU A 98 3.37 -11.04 16.11
CA GLU A 98 2.01 -10.51 16.21
C GLU A 98 1.41 -10.12 14.84
N ALA A 99 2.25 -10.14 13.80
CA ALA A 99 1.94 -9.69 12.45
C ALA A 99 1.37 -8.25 12.44
N THR A 100 2.05 -7.35 13.14
CA THR A 100 1.75 -5.92 13.19
C THR A 100 2.91 -5.10 12.64
N ALA A 101 2.68 -3.81 12.38
CA ALA A 101 3.72 -2.92 11.91
C ALA A 101 3.46 -1.49 12.39
N GLU A 102 4.53 -0.71 12.44
CA GLU A 102 4.48 0.72 12.76
C GLU A 102 5.64 1.47 12.08
N VAL A 103 5.46 2.77 11.87
CA VAL A 103 6.52 3.68 11.46
C VAL A 103 7.12 4.30 12.71
N ARG A 104 8.43 4.19 12.88
CA ARG A 104 9.19 4.81 13.96
C ARG A 104 10.14 5.86 13.44
N ASN A 105 10.33 6.93 14.20
CA ASN A 105 11.49 7.77 14.02
C ASN A 105 12.75 6.99 14.49
N SER A 106 13.74 6.84 13.62
CA SER A 106 14.96 6.07 13.86
C SER A 106 15.93 6.76 14.81
N LEU A 107 15.81 8.08 14.99
CA LEU A 107 16.65 8.87 15.91
C LEU A 107 16.07 8.88 17.33
N THR A 108 14.77 9.10 17.48
CA THR A 108 14.11 9.21 18.80
C THR A 108 13.54 7.88 19.29
N GLY A 109 13.26 6.95 18.39
CA GLY A 109 12.55 5.70 18.67
C GLY A 109 11.03 5.87 18.83
N GLU A 110 10.50 7.08 18.67
CA GLU A 110 9.07 7.36 18.83
C GLU A 110 8.25 6.78 17.68
N THR A 111 7.05 6.28 18.02
CA THR A 111 6.10 5.78 17.02
C THR A 111 5.37 6.95 16.38
N VAL A 112 5.50 7.08 15.06
CA VAL A 112 4.89 8.14 14.25
C VAL A 112 3.56 7.66 13.65
N PHE A 113 3.44 6.36 13.38
CA PHE A 113 2.24 5.77 12.79
C PHE A 113 2.12 4.30 13.17
N VAL A 114 0.92 3.84 13.49
CA VAL A 114 0.64 2.42 13.74
C VAL A 114 -0.24 1.91 12.61
N PHE A 115 0.17 0.84 11.94
CA PHE A 115 -0.66 0.22 10.93
C PHE A 115 -1.79 -0.56 11.60
N ASP A 116 -2.96 -0.50 10.98
CA ASP A 116 -4.04 -1.37 11.37
C ASP A 116 -3.62 -2.84 11.17
N PRO A 117 -3.81 -3.75 12.14
CA PRO A 117 -3.30 -5.12 12.06
C PRO A 117 -3.74 -5.88 10.80
N VAL A 118 -4.96 -5.61 10.30
CA VAL A 118 -5.47 -6.23 9.06
C VAL A 118 -4.66 -5.78 7.85
N TYR A 119 -4.30 -4.50 7.76
CA TYR A 119 -3.49 -3.97 6.66
C TYR A 119 -2.03 -4.38 6.80
N ALA A 120 -1.47 -4.37 8.01
CA ALA A 120 -0.10 -4.82 8.26
C ALA A 120 0.12 -6.26 7.78
N ARG A 121 -0.82 -7.16 8.11
CA ARG A 121 -0.80 -8.57 7.68
C ARG A 121 -0.81 -8.74 6.17
N VAL A 122 -1.41 -7.80 5.44
CA VAL A 122 -1.54 -7.86 3.99
C VAL A 122 -0.34 -7.19 3.31
N LEU A 123 -0.03 -5.96 3.70
CA LEU A 123 1.04 -5.14 3.12
C LEU A 123 2.43 -5.75 3.36
N PHE A 124 2.63 -6.40 4.51
CA PHE A 124 3.90 -6.99 4.91
C PHE A 124 3.89 -8.53 4.92
N ALA A 125 2.85 -9.16 4.36
CA ALA A 125 2.65 -10.61 4.33
C ALA A 125 3.92 -11.38 3.93
N ARG A 126 4.54 -10.97 2.82
CA ARG A 126 5.75 -11.60 2.28
C ARG A 126 6.95 -11.51 3.23
N GLY A 127 7.11 -10.37 3.90
CA GLY A 127 8.17 -10.17 4.88
C GLY A 127 7.97 -11.06 6.10
N ILE A 128 6.75 -11.03 6.64
CA ILE A 128 6.34 -11.81 7.82
C ILE A 128 6.46 -13.31 7.52
N ASN A 129 5.91 -13.79 6.41
CA ASN A 129 5.99 -15.20 6.01
C ASN A 129 7.44 -15.68 5.84
N ARG A 130 8.32 -14.84 5.28
CA ARG A 130 9.72 -15.21 5.08
C ARG A 130 10.45 -15.44 6.41
N ARG A 131 10.16 -14.65 7.44
CA ARG A 131 10.84 -14.73 8.75
C ARG A 131 10.08 -15.63 9.74
N ASN A 132 8.77 -15.79 9.56
CA ASN A 132 7.91 -16.68 10.33
C ASN A 132 7.01 -17.54 9.40
N PRO A 133 7.54 -18.65 8.83
CA PRO A 133 6.86 -19.46 7.82
C PRO A 133 5.60 -20.18 8.30
N GLU A 134 5.37 -20.26 9.62
CA GLU A 134 4.22 -20.96 10.19
C GLU A 134 2.92 -20.15 10.09
N ILE A 135 3.00 -18.80 10.06
CA ILE A 135 1.81 -17.92 10.02
C ILE A 135 1.06 -18.04 8.68
N LYS A 136 1.78 -18.16 7.56
CA LYS A 136 1.21 -18.33 6.20
C LYS A 136 0.14 -17.29 5.85
N LEU A 137 0.47 -16.01 6.01
CA LEU A 137 -0.39 -14.90 5.60
C LEU A 137 -0.61 -14.92 4.09
N PRO A 138 -1.78 -14.48 3.61
CA PRO A 138 -2.04 -14.35 2.18
C PRO A 138 -1.14 -13.25 1.60
N GLU A 139 -0.28 -13.62 0.66
CA GLU A 139 0.52 -12.65 -0.10
C GLU A 139 -0.35 -12.10 -1.24
N LEU A 140 -0.74 -10.84 -1.11
CA LEU A 140 -1.48 -10.14 -2.14
C LEU A 140 -0.51 -9.58 -3.17
N ASP A 141 -0.70 -9.99 -4.42
CA ASP A 141 -0.06 -9.33 -5.54
C ASP A 141 -0.88 -8.09 -5.86
N PHE A 142 -0.30 -6.89 -5.68
CA PHE A 142 -0.95 -5.62 -6.02
C PHE A 142 -1.11 -5.45 -7.55
N ALA A 143 -0.83 -6.48 -8.36
CA ALA A 143 -0.98 -6.47 -9.81
C ALA A 143 -2.46 -6.51 -10.26
N GLY A 144 -2.78 -5.83 -11.36
CA GLY A 144 -4.12 -5.85 -11.99
C GLY A 144 -4.78 -4.47 -12.05
N ASP A 145 -6.10 -4.45 -12.23
CA ASP A 145 -6.85 -3.22 -12.53
C ASP A 145 -6.70 -2.11 -11.49
N TRP A 146 -6.40 -2.44 -10.23
CA TRP A 146 -6.20 -1.49 -9.15
C TRP A 146 -4.84 -0.78 -9.14
N LEU A 147 -3.83 -1.22 -9.89
CA LEU A 147 -2.49 -0.64 -9.84
C LEU A 147 -2.06 -0.20 -11.24
N VAL A 148 -1.78 1.09 -11.39
CA VAL A 148 -1.32 1.67 -12.64
C VAL A 148 0.10 2.19 -12.44
N ASN A 149 1.00 1.74 -13.31
CA ASN A 149 2.36 2.25 -13.38
C ASN A 149 2.41 3.37 -14.41
N TYR A 150 3.05 4.47 -14.03
CA TYR A 150 3.27 5.62 -14.90
C TYR A 150 4.73 5.66 -15.31
N ASP A 151 4.98 6.07 -16.55
CA ASP A 151 6.32 6.47 -16.94
C ASP A 151 6.66 7.77 -16.21
N SER A 152 7.79 7.80 -15.51
CA SER A 152 8.21 9.02 -14.83
C SER A 152 8.66 10.09 -15.82
N GLY A 153 8.93 9.73 -17.09
CA GLY A 153 9.48 10.64 -18.11
C GLY A 153 10.88 11.19 -17.75
N LEU A 154 11.36 10.89 -16.55
CA LEU A 154 12.70 11.13 -16.05
C LEU A 154 13.58 10.01 -16.59
N THR A 155 13.90 10.09 -17.89
CA THR A 155 15.06 9.40 -18.45
C THR A 155 16.23 9.65 -17.51
N LYS A 156 16.85 8.58 -17.00
CA LYS A 156 18.17 8.68 -16.39
C LYS A 156 19.03 9.47 -17.37
N MET A 157 19.46 10.66 -16.98
CA MET A 157 20.62 11.28 -17.65
C MET A 157 21.79 10.39 -17.28
N GLU A 158 21.99 9.33 -18.08
CA GLU A 158 23.20 8.53 -18.07
C GLU A 158 24.34 9.44 -18.53
N ASP A 159 25.27 9.68 -17.59
CA ASP A 159 26.68 10.01 -17.73
C ASP A 159 27.15 10.58 -19.10
N VAL A 160 27.48 11.87 -19.12
CA VAL A 160 28.45 12.49 -20.05
C VAL A 160 29.80 12.60 -19.36
#